data_AF-N1JDG2-F1
#
_entry.id   AF-N1JDG2-F1
#
_cell.length_a   1.000
_cell.length_b   1.000
_cell.length_c   1.000
_cell.angle_alpha   90.00
_cell.angle_beta   90.00
_cell.angle_gamma   90.00
#
_symmetry.space_group_name_H-M   'P 1'
#
loop_
_entity.id
_entity.type
_entity.pdbx_description
1 polymer ?
#
loop_
_entity_poly.entity_id
_entity_poly.type
_entity_poly.pdbx_seq_one_letter_code
_entity_poly.pdbx_strand_id
1 'polypeptide(L)'
;MSTITPTALQTSYPPILPVPFNSKQPKTIRLYPLSNYTFGTKETQPEEDPSVLARLKRLEEHYVEHGMRRTCEGILVCHEHNHPHILMLQIANAFFKLPGDYL
;
A
#
# COMPACT_ATOMS: atom_id res chain seq x y z
N MET A 1 37.29 6.49 0.56
CA MET A 1 37.50 5.71 -0.68
C MET A 1 39.00 5.48 -0.81
N SER A 2 39.52 4.39 -0.25
CA SER A 2 40.95 4.05 -0.34
C SER A 2 41.18 3.27 -1.63
N THR A 3 41.62 3.95 -2.68
CA THR A 3 42.01 3.34 -3.94
C THR A 3 43.43 2.79 -3.79
N ILE A 4 43.53 1.52 -3.37
CA ILE A 4 44.81 0.80 -3.40
C ILE A 4 45.15 0.58 -4.88
N THR A 5 46.37 0.90 -5.29
CA THR A 5 46.80 0.74 -6.69
C THR A 5 46.80 -0.74 -7.08
N PRO A 6 46.51 -1.09 -8.35
CA PRO A 6 46.48 -2.48 -8.83
C PRO A 6 47.76 -3.27 -8.54
N THR A 7 48.89 -2.56 -8.53
CA THR A 7 50.24 -3.09 -8.25
C THR A 7 50.49 -3.44 -6.78
N ALA A 8 49.64 -3.00 -5.85
CA ALA A 8 49.76 -3.28 -4.42
C ALA A 8 48.74 -4.32 -3.92
N LEU A 9 47.89 -4.87 -4.82
CA LEU A 9 46.94 -5.92 -4.49
C LEU A 9 47.66 -7.27 -4.31
N GLN A 10 47.63 -7.80 -3.08
CA GLN A 10 48.18 -9.11 -2.75
C GLN A 10 47.22 -10.27 -3.06
N THR A 11 45.97 -9.98 -3.44
CA THR A 11 44.93 -10.97 -3.73
C THR A 11 44.67 -11.02 -5.24
N SER A 12 44.51 -12.24 -5.79
CA SER A 12 44.12 -12.44 -7.19
C SER A 12 42.64 -12.13 -7.44
N TYR A 13 41.83 -12.07 -6.39
CA TYR A 13 40.42 -11.75 -6.46
C TYR A 13 40.20 -10.28 -6.11
N PRO A 14 39.56 -9.50 -6.98
CA PRO A 14 39.20 -8.12 -6.67
C PRO A 14 38.16 -8.12 -5.53
N PRO A 15 38.12 -7.06 -4.70
CA PRO A 15 37.10 -6.92 -3.67
C PRO A 15 35.71 -6.84 -4.29
N ILE A 16 34.73 -7.52 -3.69
CA ILE A 16 33.33 -7.41 -4.08
C ILE A 16 32.88 -5.97 -3.84
N LEU A 17 32.53 -5.27 -4.92
CA LEU A 17 31.98 -3.93 -4.79
C LEU A 17 30.60 -4.02 -4.14
N PRO A 18 30.34 -3.25 -3.07
CA PRO A 18 29.01 -3.22 -2.48
C PRO A 18 28.02 -2.70 -3.52
N VAL A 19 26.80 -3.24 -3.48
CA VAL A 19 25.71 -2.73 -4.30
C VAL A 19 25.51 -1.23 -4.02
N PRO A 20 25.16 -0.42 -5.04
CA PRO A 20 24.88 1.00 -4.83
C PRO A 20 23.82 1.21 -3.75
N PHE A 21 23.88 2.34 -3.05
CA PHE A 21 22.91 2.70 -2.00
C PHE A 21 21.44 2.54 -2.45
N ASN A 22 21.17 2.83 -3.73
CA ASN A 22 19.83 2.76 -4.31
C ASN A 22 19.40 1.38 -4.83
N SER A 23 20.25 0.35 -4.71
CA SER A 23 20.00 -0.99 -5.27
C SER A 23 18.76 -1.70 -4.72
N LYS A 24 18.29 -1.31 -3.52
CA LYS A 24 17.09 -1.85 -2.88
C LYS A 24 16.01 -0.79 -2.66
N GLN A 25 16.09 0.37 -3.32
CA GLN A 25 15.04 1.35 -3.18
C GLN A 25 13.76 0.89 -3.87
N PRO A 26 12.59 1.12 -3.26
CA PRO A 26 11.33 0.85 -3.91
C PRO A 26 11.21 1.69 -5.18
N LYS A 27 10.47 1.17 -6.17
CA LYS A 27 10.25 1.86 -7.44
C LYS A 27 9.62 3.23 -7.17
N THR A 28 10.15 4.27 -7.81
CA THR A 28 9.56 5.62 -7.74
C THR A 28 8.13 5.61 -8.28
N ILE A 29 7.22 6.22 -7.53
CA ILE A 29 5.81 6.36 -7.92
C ILE A 29 5.56 7.83 -8.23
N ARG A 30 4.93 8.10 -9.38
CA ARG A 30 4.53 9.45 -9.77
C ARG A 30 3.17 9.76 -9.17
N LEU A 31 3.07 10.88 -8.46
CA LEU A 31 1.82 11.41 -7.95
C LEU A 31 1.32 12.54 -8.85
N TYR A 32 0.01 12.75 -8.86
CA TYR A 32 -0.63 13.85 -9.57
C TYR A 32 -1.44 14.73 -8.59
N PRO A 33 -1.66 16.01 -8.93
CA PRO A 33 -2.43 16.92 -8.09
C PRO A 33 -3.85 16.39 -7.81
N LEU A 34 -4.38 16.65 -6.62
CA LEU A 34 -5.78 16.30 -6.28
C LEU A 34 -6.78 16.92 -7.27
N SER A 35 -6.49 18.12 -7.77
CA SER A 35 -7.32 18.83 -8.77
C SER A 35 -7.44 18.12 -10.12
N ASN A 36 -6.61 17.11 -10.41
CA ASN A 36 -6.73 16.30 -11.63
C ASN A 36 -7.89 15.28 -11.56
N TYR A 37 -8.49 15.09 -10.38
CA TYR A 37 -9.52 14.09 -10.15
C TYR A 37 -10.86 14.77 -9.83
N THR A 38 -11.95 14.21 -10.34
CA THR A 38 -13.32 14.66 -10.06
C THR A 38 -14.07 13.60 -9.26
N PHE A 39 -14.87 14.02 -8.30
CA PHE A 39 -15.64 13.15 -7.43
C PHE A 39 -17.13 13.26 -7.77
N GLY A 40 -17.66 12.24 -8.43
CA GLY A 40 -19.09 12.12 -8.71
C GLY A 40 -19.83 11.43 -7.57
N THR A 41 -21.14 11.67 -7.48
CA THR A 41 -22.03 10.95 -6.58
C THR A 41 -22.74 9.82 -7.32
N LYS A 42 -22.95 8.71 -6.60
CA LYS A 42 -23.73 7.55 -7.06
C LYS A 42 -24.77 7.21 -5.98
N GLU A 43 -25.55 6.15 -6.23
CA GLU A 43 -26.45 5.58 -5.23
C GLU A 43 -25.69 5.16 -3.96
N THR A 44 -26.35 5.32 -2.81
CA THR A 44 -25.77 5.00 -1.51
C THR A 44 -25.54 3.51 -1.36
N GLN A 45 -24.31 3.11 -1.01
CA GLN A 45 -23.99 1.73 -0.68
C GLN A 45 -24.29 1.48 0.82
N PRO A 46 -25.16 0.51 1.16
CA PRO A 46 -25.39 0.14 2.55
C PRO A 46 -24.16 -0.57 3.14
N GLU A 47 -23.95 -0.40 4.45
CA GLU A 47 -22.97 -1.22 5.17
C GLU A 47 -23.40 -2.69 5.14
N GLU A 48 -22.44 -3.58 4.95
CA GLU A 48 -22.66 -5.02 4.81
C GLU A 48 -23.27 -5.63 6.09
N ASP A 49 -22.86 -5.14 7.26
CA ASP A 49 -23.30 -5.65 8.56
C ASP A 49 -23.93 -4.53 9.40
N PRO A 50 -25.13 -4.76 9.98
CA PRO A 50 -25.83 -3.75 10.79
C PRO A 50 -25.19 -3.53 12.16
N SER A 51 -24.31 -4.44 12.60
CA SER A 51 -23.61 -4.35 13.88
C SER A 51 -22.29 -5.12 13.85
N VAL A 52 -21.41 -4.81 14.80
CA VAL A 52 -20.16 -5.55 15.00
C VAL A 52 -20.41 -7.03 15.28
N LEU A 53 -21.48 -7.35 16.04
CA LEU A 53 -21.82 -8.75 16.35
C LEU A 53 -22.23 -9.53 15.10
N ALA A 54 -23.06 -8.94 14.24
CA ALA A 54 -23.45 -9.54 12.97
C ALA A 54 -22.24 -9.80 12.08
N ARG A 55 -21.31 -8.84 12.02
CA ARG A 55 -20.04 -8.98 11.28
C ARG A 55 -19.20 -10.15 11.78
N LEU A 56 -19.02 -10.28 13.09
CA LEU A 56 -18.23 -11.36 13.67
C LEU A 56 -18.87 -12.73 13.43
N LYS A 57 -20.20 -12.82 13.58
CA LYS A 57 -20.95 -14.05 13.31
C LYS A 57 -20.80 -14.50 11.84
N ARG A 58 -20.94 -13.57 10.90
CA ARG A 58 -20.73 -13.84 9.47
C ARG A 58 -19.31 -14.30 9.17
N LEU A 59 -18.30 -13.71 9.80
CA LEU A 59 -16.90 -14.12 9.64
C LEU A 59 -16.64 -15.52 10.17
N GLU A 60 -17.26 -15.89 11.30
CA GLU A 60 -17.18 -17.22 11.87
C GLU A 60 -17.83 -18.27 10.96
N GLU A 61 -19.07 -18.04 10.52
CA GLU A 61 -19.80 -18.93 9.61
C GLU A 61 -19.04 -19.13 8.29
N HIS A 62 -18.56 -18.04 7.69
CA HIS A 62 -17.79 -18.10 6.44
C HIS A 62 -16.45 -18.85 6.62
N TYR A 63 -15.84 -18.76 7.80
CA TYR A 63 -14.60 -19.49 8.07
C TYR A 63 -14.82 -21.01 8.17
N VAL A 64 -15.93 -21.43 8.78
CA VAL A 64 -16.29 -22.85 8.87
C VAL A 64 -16.51 -23.45 7.48
N GLU A 65 -17.15 -22.70 6.57
CA GLU A 65 -17.50 -23.19 5.23
C GLU A 65 -16.35 -23.07 4.22
N HIS A 66 -15.61 -21.96 4.23
CA HIS A 66 -14.66 -21.60 3.17
C HIS A 66 -13.21 -21.46 3.67
N GLY A 67 -12.98 -21.56 4.98
CA GLY A 67 -11.68 -21.34 5.59
C GLY A 67 -11.29 -19.85 5.65
N MET A 68 -9.99 -19.57 5.58
CA MET A 68 -9.46 -18.21 5.77
C MET A 68 -10.00 -17.23 4.72
N ARG A 69 -10.68 -16.17 5.17
CA ARG A 69 -11.10 -15.05 4.31
C ARG A 69 -9.88 -14.31 3.79
N ARG A 70 -9.89 -13.99 2.49
CA ARG A 70 -8.86 -13.18 1.83
C ARG A 70 -9.46 -11.83 1.47
N THR A 71 -8.78 -10.74 1.82
CA THR A 71 -9.21 -9.37 1.50
C THR A 71 -8.10 -8.64 0.77
N CYS A 72 -8.49 -7.74 -0.14
CA CYS A 72 -7.57 -6.87 -0.84
C CYS A 72 -8.07 -5.42 -0.74
N GLU A 73 -7.18 -4.53 -0.33
CA GLU A 73 -7.46 -3.10 -0.21
C GLU A 73 -6.48 -2.31 -1.08
N GLY A 74 -6.99 -1.29 -1.77
CA GLY A 74 -6.24 -0.40 -2.62
C GLY A 74 -5.84 0.87 -1.88
N ILE A 75 -4.59 1.29 -2.04
CA ILE A 75 -4.10 2.58 -1.57
C ILE A 75 -3.97 3.49 -2.80
N LEU A 76 -4.84 4.50 -2.89
CA LEU A 76 -4.78 5.52 -3.92
C LEU A 76 -4.09 6.75 -3.35
N VAL A 77 -3.06 7.24 -4.05
CA VAL A 77 -2.23 8.36 -3.60
C VAL A 77 -2.28 9.48 -4.62
N CYS A 78 -2.56 10.69 -4.16
CA CYS A 78 -2.41 11.94 -4.91
C CYS A 78 -1.52 12.91 -4.12
N HIS A 79 -1.32 14.13 -4.62
CA HIS A 79 -0.67 15.17 -3.84
C HIS A 79 -1.42 16.50 -3.89
N GLU A 80 -1.23 17.29 -2.86
CA GLU A 80 -1.61 18.70 -2.81
C GLU A 80 -0.47 19.46 -2.16
N HIS A 81 -0.03 20.58 -2.74
CA HIS A 81 1.12 21.35 -2.23
C HIS A 81 2.40 20.51 -1.98
N ASN A 82 2.69 19.54 -2.87
CA ASN A 82 3.78 18.56 -2.74
C ASN A 82 3.71 17.64 -1.51
N HIS A 83 2.56 17.59 -0.83
CA HIS A 83 2.30 16.67 0.26
C HIS A 83 1.48 15.47 -0.27
N PRO A 84 1.92 14.22 -0.08
CA PRO A 84 1.14 13.05 -0.47
C PRO A 84 -0.12 12.92 0.39
N HIS A 85 -1.21 12.50 -0.23
CA HIS A 85 -2.51 12.27 0.41
C HIS A 85 -3.03 10.89 0.01
N ILE A 86 -3.66 10.18 0.96
CA ILE A 86 -4.33 8.91 0.72
C ILE A 86 -5.83 9.17 0.57
N LEU A 87 -6.43 8.66 -0.51
CA LEU A 87 -7.87 8.72 -0.69
C LEU A 87 -8.53 7.60 0.14
N MET A 88 -9.50 7.97 0.97
CA MET A 88 -10.25 7.05 1.83
C MET A 88 -11.74 7.26 1.64
N LEU A 89 -12.51 6.21 1.87
CA LEU A 89 -13.98 6.26 1.93
C LEU A 89 -14.37 6.64 3.35
N GLN A 90 -14.98 7.82 3.50
CA GLN A 90 -15.55 8.24 4.78
C GLN A 90 -16.96 7.66 4.92
N ILE A 91 -17.18 6.97 6.04
CA ILE A 91 -18.48 6.42 6.44
C ILE A 91 -18.88 7.12 7.74
N ALA A 92 -20.05 7.77 7.74
CA ALA A 92 -20.47 8.66 8.82
C ALA A 92 -19.37 9.70 9.17
N ASN A 93 -19.18 10.03 10.44
CA ASN A 93 -18.30 11.14 10.86
C ASN A 93 -16.88 10.73 11.24
N ALA A 94 -16.65 9.49 11.67
CA ALA A 94 -15.38 9.08 12.28
C ALA A 94 -14.86 7.72 11.77
N PHE A 95 -15.46 7.17 10.72
CA PHE A 95 -15.08 5.88 10.19
C PHE A 95 -14.53 6.04 8.77
N PHE A 96 -13.35 5.47 8.53
CA PHE A 96 -12.64 5.57 7.27
C PHE A 96 -12.23 4.17 6.81
N LYS A 97 -12.46 3.86 5.54
CA LYS A 97 -12.03 2.60 4.92
C LYS A 97 -11.17 2.87 3.69
N LEU A 98 -10.28 1.94 3.40
CA LEU A 98 -9.65 1.85 2.09
C LEU A 98 -10.63 1.22 1.09
N PRO A 99 -10.60 1.60 -0.19
CA PRO A 99 -11.38 0.93 -1.21
C PRO A 99 -10.86 -0.49 -1.40
N GLY A 100 -11.74 -1.48 -1.22
CA GLY A 100 -11.35 -2.89 -1.27
C GLY A 100 -12.49 -3.79 -0.84
N ASP A 101 -12.31 -5.09 -1.05
CA ASP A 101 -13.25 -6.10 -0.58
C ASP A 101 -12.58 -7.48 -0.47
N TYR A 102 -13.36 -8.52 -0.16
CA TYR A 102 -12.90 -9.91 -0.10
C TYR A 102 -12.85 -10.61 -1.47
N LEU A 103 -12.03 -11.67 -1.55
CA LEU A 103 -11.75 -12.46 -2.77
C LEU A 103 -12.42 -13.83 -2.77
#